data_AF-A0A4Z0PC95-F1
#
_entry.id   AF-A0A4Z0PC95-F1
#
_cell.length_a   1.000
_cell.length_b   1.000
_cell.length_c   1.000
_cell.angle_alpha   90.00
_cell.angle_beta   90.00
_cell.angle_gamma   90.00
#
_symmetry.space_group_name_H-M   'P 1'
#
loop_
_entity.id
_entity.type
_entity.pdbx_description
1 polymer ?
#
loop_
_entity_poly.entity_id
_entity_poly.type
_entity_poly.pdbx_seq_one_letter_code
_entity_poly.pdbx_strand_id
1 'polypeptide(L)'
;MQDKEEERSLVNVERKLSQDGYTADFRVTEGRLHTIDNERDKSYGPNEVTIVDFYRFEGESDPDDMSILYALETADGVRGTISSAYGTYGDSDALEFLKQVEDLGKNLSKSHK
;
A
#
# COMPACT_ATOMS: atom_id res chain seq x y z
N MET A 1 -3.66 29.19 10.12
CA MET A 1 -2.77 28.47 9.18
C MET A 1 -2.92 27.00 9.57
N GLN A 2 -4.01 26.42 9.07
CA GLN A 2 -4.44 25.05 9.36
C GLN A 2 -4.27 24.33 8.03
N ASP A 3 -3.01 24.21 7.64
CA ASP A 3 -2.61 23.84 6.29
C ASP A 3 -2.23 22.35 6.27
N LYS A 4 -3.00 21.57 5.50
CA LYS A 4 -2.70 20.20 4.99
C LYS A 4 -3.26 18.95 5.70
N GLU A 5 -4.41 19.00 6.36
CA GLU A 5 -5.05 17.75 6.82
C GLU A 5 -6.35 17.38 6.09
N GLU A 6 -7.04 18.30 5.42
CA GLU A 6 -8.36 18.03 4.80
C GLU A 6 -8.36 17.59 3.31
N GLU A 7 -7.22 17.57 2.60
CA GLU A 7 -7.22 17.24 1.16
C GLU A 7 -6.77 15.81 0.82
N ARG A 8 -6.46 14.99 1.85
CA ARG A 8 -6.10 13.57 1.69
C ARG A 8 -7.25 12.66 2.13
N SER A 9 -8.45 12.88 1.60
CA SER A 9 -9.49 11.85 1.70
C SER A 9 -9.04 10.63 0.87
N LEU A 10 -9.27 9.42 1.37
CA LEU A 10 -8.97 8.15 0.71
C LEU A 10 -9.40 8.18 -0.76
N VAL A 11 -10.62 8.64 -1.01
CA VAL A 11 -11.22 8.80 -2.34
C VAL A 11 -10.39 9.69 -3.28
N ASN A 12 -9.77 10.76 -2.77
CA ASN A 12 -8.98 11.68 -3.58
C ASN A 12 -7.62 11.07 -3.94
N VAL A 13 -7.02 10.33 -3.01
CA VAL A 13 -5.76 9.61 -3.23
C VAL A 13 -5.98 8.44 -4.20
N GLU A 14 -7.01 7.63 -4.02
CA GLU A 14 -7.39 6.56 -4.95
C GLU A 14 -7.64 7.10 -6.35
N ARG A 15 -8.37 8.22 -6.49
CA ARG A 15 -8.55 8.85 -7.81
C ARG A 15 -7.24 9.28 -8.44
N LYS A 16 -6.34 9.90 -7.68
CA LYS A 16 -5.02 10.30 -8.19
C LYS A 16 -4.21 9.09 -8.64
N LEU A 17 -4.16 8.06 -7.81
CA LEU A 17 -3.46 6.81 -8.11
C LEU A 17 -4.03 6.15 -9.36
N SER A 18 -5.36 6.07 -9.48
CA SER A 18 -6.04 5.59 -10.68
C SER A 18 -5.69 6.41 -11.93
N GLN A 19 -5.59 7.75 -11.82
CA GLN A 19 -5.13 8.60 -12.93
C GLN A 19 -3.64 8.40 -13.29
N ASP A 20 -2.82 8.06 -12.31
CA ASP A 20 -1.38 7.79 -12.49
C ASP A 20 -1.11 6.37 -13.05
N GLY A 21 -2.16 5.55 -13.17
CA GLY A 21 -2.12 4.21 -13.72
C GLY A 21 -2.10 3.09 -12.68
N TYR A 22 -2.27 3.41 -11.40
CA TYR A 22 -2.46 2.44 -10.31
C TYR A 22 -3.92 2.01 -10.28
N THR A 23 -4.32 1.24 -11.28
CA THR A 23 -5.66 0.66 -11.38
C THR A 23 -5.70 -0.81 -10.98
N ALA A 24 -4.54 -1.40 -10.66
CA ALA A 24 -4.47 -2.76 -10.17
C ALA A 24 -4.66 -2.78 -8.65
N ASP A 25 -5.44 -3.74 -8.17
CA ASP A 25 -5.54 -4.05 -6.76
C ASP A 25 -4.60 -5.19 -6.42
N PHE A 26 -3.85 -5.01 -5.34
CA PHE A 26 -3.00 -6.05 -4.80
C PHE A 26 -3.52 -6.51 -3.44
N ARG A 27 -3.27 -7.79 -3.14
CA ARG A 27 -3.58 -8.39 -1.85
C ARG A 27 -2.41 -9.25 -1.41
N VAL A 28 -2.10 -9.21 -0.12
CA VAL A 28 -1.13 -10.16 0.43
C VAL A 28 -1.88 -11.41 0.90
N THR A 29 -1.42 -12.56 0.46
CA THR A 29 -1.92 -13.88 0.85
C THR A 29 -0.73 -14.82 0.99
N GLU A 30 -0.64 -15.56 2.10
CA GLU A 30 0.47 -16.50 2.38
C GLU A 30 1.88 -15.89 2.23
N GLY A 31 2.06 -14.64 2.63
CA GLY A 31 3.32 -13.90 2.62
C GLY A 31 3.75 -13.46 1.22
N ARG A 32 2.83 -13.39 0.27
CA ARG A 32 3.10 -12.99 -1.12
C ARG A 32 2.08 -11.98 -1.61
N LEU A 33 2.53 -11.05 -2.46
CA LEU A 33 1.64 -10.08 -3.08
C LEU A 33 0.99 -10.71 -4.31
N HIS A 34 -0.32 -10.88 -4.29
CA HIS A 34 -1.13 -11.35 -5.41
C HIS A 34 -1.87 -10.18 -6.05
N THR A 35 -1.90 -10.13 -7.38
CA THR A 35 -2.79 -9.26 -8.13
C THR A 35 -4.22 -9.80 -8.08
N ILE A 36 -5.19 -8.95 -7.76
CA ILE A 36 -6.62 -9.29 -7.82
C ILE A 36 -7.15 -9.23 -9.27
N ASP A 37 -6.39 -8.60 -10.18
CA ASP A 37 -6.80 -8.45 -11.57
C ASP A 37 -7.01 -9.81 -12.27
N ASN A 38 -8.23 -10.01 -12.79
CA ASN A 38 -8.72 -11.30 -13.30
C ASN A 38 -7.92 -11.85 -14.49
N GLU A 39 -7.14 -11.02 -15.19
CA GLU A 39 -6.41 -11.49 -16.37
C GLU A 39 -5.07 -12.16 -16.03
N ARG A 40 -4.53 -11.91 -14.83
CA ARG A 40 -3.20 -12.38 -14.44
C ARG A 40 -3.16 -12.72 -12.96
N ASP A 41 -3.30 -14.00 -12.64
CA ASP A 41 -2.94 -14.55 -11.32
C ASP A 41 -1.41 -14.53 -11.20
N LYS A 42 -0.86 -13.35 -10.88
CA LYS A 42 0.56 -13.15 -10.66
C LYS A 42 0.78 -12.93 -9.17
N SER A 43 1.76 -13.66 -8.66
CA SER A 43 2.29 -13.44 -7.32
C SER A 43 3.69 -12.84 -7.42
N TYR A 44 3.95 -11.87 -6.57
CA TYR A 44 5.22 -11.16 -6.49
C TYR A 44 5.82 -11.39 -5.10
N GLY A 45 7.09 -11.75 -5.08
CA GLY A 45 7.84 -11.79 -3.83
C GLY A 45 8.12 -10.39 -3.30
N PRO A 46 8.49 -10.26 -2.01
CA PRO A 46 8.85 -8.96 -1.43
C PRO A 46 10.10 -8.34 -2.09
N ASN A 47 10.89 -9.12 -2.83
CA ASN A 47 12.03 -8.64 -3.63
C ASN A 47 11.62 -8.00 -4.97
N GLU A 48 10.44 -8.35 -5.48
CA GLU A 48 9.91 -7.92 -6.77
C GLU A 48 8.89 -6.78 -6.63
N VAL A 49 8.58 -6.40 -5.39
CA VAL A 49 7.67 -5.33 -5.05
C VAL A 49 8.47 -4.18 -4.47
N THR A 50 8.10 -2.96 -4.86
CA THR A 50 8.66 -1.72 -4.34
C THR A 50 7.52 -0.86 -3.83
N ILE A 51 7.58 -0.46 -2.56
CA ILE A 51 6.63 0.49 -2.00
C ILE A 51 7.03 1.87 -2.50
N VAL A 52 6.20 2.45 -3.38
CA VAL A 52 6.44 3.79 -3.96
C VAL A 52 6.03 4.86 -2.95
N ASP A 53 4.84 4.72 -2.38
CA ASP A 53 4.27 5.65 -1.41
C ASP A 53 3.31 4.91 -0.46
N PHE A 54 3.03 5.51 0.69
CA PHE A 54 1.98 5.04 1.58
C PHE A 54 1.24 6.21 2.22
N TYR A 55 -0.06 6.03 2.41
CA TYR A 55 -0.99 7.04 2.89
C TYR A 55 -1.77 6.44 4.04
N ARG A 56 -1.62 7.02 5.23
CA ARG A 56 -2.45 6.69 6.39
C ARG A 56 -3.72 7.53 6.37
N PHE A 57 -4.83 6.89 6.68
CA PHE A 57 -6.15 7.48 6.82
C PHE A 57 -6.74 7.04 8.15
N GLU A 58 -7.48 7.92 8.79
CA GLU A 58 -8.32 7.57 9.93
C GLU A 58 -9.64 7.00 9.39
N GLY A 59 -10.06 5.88 9.96
CA GLY A 59 -11.28 5.18 9.60
C GLY A 59 -12.49 6.06 9.84
N GLU A 60 -13.42 6.07 8.89
CA GLU A 60 -14.66 6.85 9.01
C GLU A 60 -15.53 6.40 10.20
N SER A 61 -15.42 5.14 10.61
CA SER A 61 -16.24 4.54 11.67
C SER A 61 -15.68 4.75 13.07
N ASP A 62 -14.36 4.62 13.24
CA ASP A 62 -13.71 4.77 14.53
C ASP A 62 -12.40 5.56 14.34
N PRO A 63 -12.16 6.65 15.09
CA PRO A 63 -10.91 7.40 15.01
C PRO A 63 -9.70 6.56 15.48
N ASP A 64 -9.94 5.46 16.19
CA ASP A 64 -8.92 4.48 16.57
C ASP A 64 -8.65 3.44 15.46
N ASP A 65 -9.52 3.30 14.46
CA ASP A 65 -9.31 2.42 13.32
C ASP A 65 -8.51 3.17 12.27
N MET A 66 -7.25 2.80 12.08
CA MET A 66 -6.39 3.43 11.08
C MET A 66 -6.34 2.53 9.85
N SER A 67 -6.51 3.10 8.67
CA SER A 67 -6.33 2.39 7.40
C SER A 67 -5.12 2.95 6.68
N ILE A 68 -4.26 2.10 6.14
CA ILE A 68 -3.08 2.53 5.39
C ILE A 68 -3.19 2.00 3.96
N LEU A 69 -3.19 2.92 2.99
CA LEU A 69 -3.11 2.61 1.57
C LEU A 69 -1.64 2.67 1.13
N TYR A 70 -1.11 1.57 0.64
CA TYR A 70 0.21 1.49 0.07
C TYR A 70 0.11 1.48 -1.46
N ALA A 71 0.83 2.37 -2.11
CA ALA A 71 1.07 2.37 -3.54
C ALA A 71 2.32 1.53 -3.82
N LEU A 72 2.14 0.46 -4.59
CA LEU A 72 3.15 -0.52 -4.89
C LEU A 72 3.45 -0.52 -6.39
N GLU A 73 4.71 -0.70 -6.73
CA GLU A 73 5.16 -0.98 -8.09
C GLU A 73 5.93 -2.30 -8.11
N THR A 74 5.56 -3.16 -9.05
CA THR A 74 6.24 -4.44 -9.27
C THR A 74 7.38 -4.29 -10.27
N ALA A 75 8.34 -5.21 -10.24
CA ALA A 75 9.46 -5.23 -11.19
C ALA A 75 9.03 -5.37 -12.66
N ASP A 76 7.80 -5.86 -12.91
CA ASP A 76 7.20 -5.98 -14.25
C ASP A 76 6.64 -4.63 -14.76
N GLY A 77 6.62 -3.60 -13.92
CA GLY A 77 6.03 -2.28 -14.19
C GLY A 77 4.54 -2.20 -13.88
N VAL A 78 3.94 -3.25 -13.29
CA VAL A 78 2.55 -3.21 -12.82
C VAL A 78 2.51 -2.36 -11.56
N ARG A 79 1.67 -1.33 -11.61
CA ARG A 79 1.41 -0.39 -10.53
C ARG A 79 0.01 -0.60 -9.99
N GLY A 80 -0.11 -0.57 -8.68
CA GLY A 80 -1.36 -0.83 -8.01
C GLY A 80 -1.31 -0.49 -6.53
N THR A 81 -2.44 -0.66 -5.87
CA THR A 81 -2.62 -0.26 -4.49
C THR A 81 -3.03 -1.43 -3.62
N ILE A 82 -2.62 -1.39 -2.36
CA ILE A 82 -3.13 -2.28 -1.32
C ILE A 82 -3.57 -1.42 -0.13
N SER A 83 -4.81 -1.61 0.29
CA SER A 83 -5.29 -1.08 1.57
C SER A 83 -5.11 -2.15 2.65
N SER A 84 -4.53 -1.76 3.77
CA SER A 84 -4.41 -2.61 4.94
C SER A 84 -4.96 -1.88 6.16
N ALA A 85 -5.83 -2.54 6.90
CA ALA A 85 -6.27 -2.05 8.19
C ALA A 85 -5.08 -2.14 9.18
N TYR A 86 -4.85 -1.07 9.93
CA TYR A 86 -3.80 -0.96 10.93
C TYR A 86 -4.42 -1.03 12.31
N GLY A 87 -4.21 -2.16 13.01
CA GLY A 87 -4.80 -2.40 14.32
C GLY A 87 -4.93 -3.90 14.62
N THR A 88 -5.76 -4.26 15.60
CA THR A 88 -6.01 -5.65 16.03
C THR A 88 -6.58 -6.54 14.91
N TYR A 89 -7.20 -5.93 13.90
CA TYR A 89 -7.76 -6.61 12.72
C TYR A 89 -6.88 -6.49 11.47
N GLY A 90 -5.66 -5.94 11.62
CA GLY A 90 -4.75 -5.83 10.49
C GLY A 90 -4.34 -7.21 9.98
N ASP A 91 -4.37 -7.36 8.66
CA ASP A 91 -3.82 -8.52 7.97
C ASP A 91 -2.34 -8.65 8.36
N SER A 92 -2.05 -9.56 9.30
CA SER A 92 -0.71 -9.79 9.80
C SER A 92 0.24 -10.16 8.66
N ASP A 93 -0.29 -10.90 7.70
CA ASP A 93 0.34 -11.24 6.43
C ASP A 93 0.80 -10.01 5.64
N ALA A 94 -0.09 -9.03 5.44
CA ALA A 94 0.22 -7.80 4.72
C ALA A 94 1.28 -6.96 5.44
N LEU A 95 1.15 -6.83 6.77
CA LEU A 95 2.10 -6.13 7.60
C LEU A 95 3.49 -6.78 7.57
N GLU A 96 3.56 -8.12 7.67
CA GLU A 96 4.82 -8.86 7.56
C GLU A 96 5.44 -8.72 6.18
N PHE A 97 4.64 -8.83 5.11
CA PHE A 97 5.12 -8.65 3.75
C PHE A 97 5.69 -7.25 3.52
N LEU A 98 4.95 -6.21 3.91
CA LEU A 98 5.41 -4.83 3.79
C LEU A 98 6.69 -4.59 4.59
N LYS A 99 6.79 -5.16 5.78
CA LYS A 99 7.99 -5.11 6.61
C LYS A 99 9.17 -5.82 5.94
N GLN A 100 8.95 -6.95 5.25
CA GLN A 100 9.98 -7.61 4.46
C GLN A 100 10.43 -6.74 3.28
N VAL A 101 9.50 -6.12 2.54
CA VAL A 101 9.85 -5.20 1.44
C VAL A 101 10.68 -4.02 1.96
N GLU A 102 10.35 -3.48 3.13
CA GLU A 102 11.11 -2.44 3.81
C GLU A 102 12.51 -2.92 4.26
N ASP A 103 12.60 -4.08 4.91
CA ASP A 103 13.84 -4.70 5.39
C ASP A 103 14.81 -5.07 4.24
N LEU A 104 14.26 -5.46 3.09
CA LEU A 104 15.01 -5.70 1.86
C LEU A 104 15.69 -4.44 1.31
N GLY A 105 15.52 -3.28 1.95
CA GLY A 105 16.18 -2.03 1.59
C GLY A 105 15.64 -1.41 0.30
N LYS A 106 14.46 -1.85 -0.15
CA LYS A 106 13.74 -1.25 -1.27
C LYS A 106 13.06 0.06 -0.87
N ASN A 107 13.01 0.36 0.44
CA ASN A 107 12.65 1.67 0.95
C ASN A 107 13.87 2.40 1.54
N LEU A 108 13.91 3.71 1.27
CA LEU A 108 14.64 4.74 2.00
C LEU A 108 16.10 5.02 1.58
N SER A 109 16.22 5.74 0.45
CA SER A 109 16.94 7.02 0.53
C SER A 109 16.16 7.98 1.43
N LYS A 110 16.28 7.83 2.76
CA LYS A 110 16.32 8.93 3.73
C LYS A 110 16.90 8.41 5.04
N SER A 111 18.21 8.61 5.13
CA SER A 111 19.00 8.67 6.35
C SER A 111 18.22 9.39 7.46
N HIS A 112 17.86 8.66 8.53
CA HIS A 112 17.45 9.25 9.78
C HIS A 112 18.70 9.85 10.44
N LYS A 113 18.71 11.18 10.64
CA LYS A 113 19.67 11.89 11.47
C LYS A 113 18.91 12.67 12.52
#